data_AF-A0A7C4R8Y6-F1
#
_entry.id   AF-A0A7C4R8Y6-F1
#
_cell.length_a   1.000
_cell.length_b   1.000
_cell.length_c   1.000
_cell.angle_alpha   90.00
_cell.angle_beta   90.00
_cell.angle_gamma   90.00
#
_symmetry.space_group_name_H-M   'P 1'
#
loop_
_entity.id
_entity.type
_entity.pdbx_description
1 polymer ?
#
loop_
_entity_poly.entity_id
_entity_poly.type
_entity_poly.pdbx_seq_one_letter_code
_entity_poly.pdbx_strand_id
1 'polypeptide(L)'
;MSKANTFVWFLERREQIVEIILVAISIGFLISLLSELISHYFIAGYLPVLPVVLGILSIAGLVLLFIFRSIPQQLVQRFSARIFYNAETGEVKFPFIPLIIAYPYQPAVVAEIAHRELLEISPEEKETIKDEKIDSQVFDDLAELLAVSWLSQTTKLHTTPLGETIREPIILLGKPMKRIEGNELRRKFAGNKFFKSKCPSVIPFGVEIPRNFEIVVERKESVKGLVISIAVDKVPLYTRRLGGIGQLRALKLASRSPLVPVTNITISFCVESIANAAVTMLRIFGYTPRIVGSEEIICDEKVVKGDELKELQKWREVHYNVFIGAEFRRLVSMFHPRFSNYYRWVKGLFEDAKRYFDFATYMENLKRMK
;
A
#
# COMPACT_ATOMS: atom_id res chain seq x y z
N MET A 1 6.68 16.90 -25.89
CA MET A 1 6.25 16.85 -24.46
C MET A 1 5.08 17.81 -24.31
N SER A 2 3.89 17.35 -23.90
CA SER A 2 2.70 18.22 -23.80
C SER A 2 2.82 19.17 -22.59
N LYS A 3 2.31 20.40 -22.72
CA LYS A 3 2.33 21.43 -21.66
C LYS A 3 1.70 20.96 -20.34
N ALA A 4 0.77 20.00 -20.39
CA ALA A 4 0.14 19.40 -19.22
C ALA A 4 1.13 18.55 -18.39
N ASN A 5 2.06 17.83 -19.04
CA ASN A 5 3.06 17.02 -18.34
C ASN A 5 4.12 17.88 -17.65
N THR A 6 4.43 19.07 -18.19
CA THR A 6 5.38 20.00 -17.58
C THR A 6 4.80 20.67 -16.33
N PHE A 7 3.50 20.97 -16.32
CA PHE A 7 2.81 21.59 -15.19
C PHE A 7 2.64 20.62 -14.01
N VAL A 8 2.29 19.35 -14.29
CA VAL A 8 2.21 18.29 -13.26
C VAL A 8 3.60 18.01 -12.67
N TRP A 9 4.64 17.92 -13.52
CA TRP A 9 6.02 17.77 -13.07
C TRP A 9 6.49 18.94 -12.18
N PHE A 10 6.11 20.18 -12.52
CA PHE A 10 6.40 21.36 -11.71
C PHE A 10 5.65 21.34 -10.37
N LEU A 11 4.38 20.92 -10.36
CA LEU A 11 3.59 20.79 -9.14
C LEU A 11 4.09 19.69 -8.19
N GLU A 12 4.60 18.58 -8.72
CA GLU A 12 5.19 17.48 -7.96
C GLU A 12 6.56 17.83 -7.37
N ARG A 13 7.34 18.68 -8.05
CA ARG A 13 8.67 19.12 -7.60
C ARG A 13 8.72 20.52 -7.00
N ARG A 14 7.57 21.17 -6.80
CA ARG A 14 7.50 22.58 -6.33
C ARG A 14 8.26 22.80 -5.02
N GLU A 15 8.25 21.83 -4.11
CA GLU A 15 8.97 21.94 -2.84
C GLU A 15 10.48 21.90 -3.07
N GLN A 16 10.98 21.03 -3.95
CA GLN A 16 12.40 20.93 -4.32
C GLN A 16 12.89 22.18 -5.07
N ILE A 17 12.05 22.77 -5.93
CA ILE A 17 12.41 23.98 -6.69
C ILE A 17 12.50 25.20 -5.76
N VAL A 18 11.51 25.39 -4.88
CA VAL A 18 11.52 26.45 -3.87
C VAL A 18 12.71 26.27 -2.91
N GLU A 19 13.04 25.02 -2.58
CA GLU A 19 14.19 24.64 -1.76
C GLU A 19 15.53 25.01 -2.41
N ILE A 20 15.74 24.71 -3.71
CA ILE A 20 16.94 25.13 -4.45
C ILE A 20 17.07 26.66 -4.49
N ILE A 21 15.97 27.38 -4.71
CA ILE A 21 15.97 28.84 -4.77
C ILE A 21 16.37 29.44 -3.42
N LEU A 22 15.81 28.93 -2.31
CA LEU A 22 16.15 29.41 -0.96
C LEU A 22 17.62 29.14 -0.59
N VAL A 23 18.15 27.98 -0.97
CA VAL A 23 19.57 27.64 -0.76
C VAL A 23 20.48 28.57 -1.57
N ALA A 24 20.15 28.81 -2.85
CA ALA A 24 20.93 29.70 -3.71
C ALA A 24 20.94 31.15 -3.19
N ILE A 25 19.79 31.66 -2.73
CA ILE A 25 19.69 32.98 -2.10
C ILE A 25 20.53 33.04 -0.82
N SER A 26 20.47 32.01 0.02
CA SER A 26 21.23 31.95 1.27
C SER A 26 22.74 31.94 1.02
N ILE A 27 23.20 31.13 0.06
CA ILE A 27 24.61 31.09 -0.37
C ILE A 27 25.04 32.45 -0.96
N GLY A 28 24.22 33.06 -1.81
CA GLY A 28 24.52 34.37 -2.40
C GLY A 28 24.63 35.48 -1.35
N PHE A 29 23.73 35.48 -0.37
CA PHE A 29 23.79 36.40 0.77
C PHE A 29 25.05 36.17 1.59
N LEU A 30 25.41 34.91 1.85
CA LEU A 30 26.62 34.54 2.59
C LEU A 30 27.91 34.94 1.88
N ILE A 31 28.02 34.71 0.58
CA ILE A 31 29.19 35.11 -0.21
C ILE A 31 29.33 36.64 -0.19
N SER A 32 28.22 37.37 -0.31
CA SER A 32 28.23 38.83 -0.25
C SER A 32 28.70 39.33 1.12
N LEU A 33 28.19 38.73 2.20
CA LEU A 33 28.55 39.08 3.58
C LEU A 33 30.02 38.74 3.88
N LEU A 34 30.51 37.60 3.42
CA LEU A 34 31.93 37.21 3.50
C LEU A 34 32.83 38.17 2.69
N SER A 35 32.44 38.52 1.47
CA SER A 35 33.19 39.44 0.62
C SER A 35 33.31 40.82 1.27
N GLU A 36 32.22 41.31 1.86
CA GLU A 36 32.18 42.61 2.52
C GLU A 36 33.02 42.61 3.79
N LEU A 37 32.90 41.56 4.63
CA LEU A 37 33.75 41.33 5.81
C LEU A 37 35.25 41.28 5.40
N ILE A 38 35.63 40.49 4.40
CA ILE A 38 37.03 40.39 3.96
C ILE A 38 37.54 41.76 3.50
N SER A 39 36.75 42.51 2.71
CA SER A 39 37.17 43.83 2.21
C SER A 39 37.42 44.86 3.32
N HIS A 40 36.56 44.88 4.35
CA HIS A 40 36.67 45.84 5.45
C HIS A 40 37.75 45.46 6.48
N TYR A 41 37.92 44.17 6.77
CA TYR A 41 38.80 43.73 7.84
C TYR A 41 40.26 43.48 7.41
N PHE A 42 40.51 43.21 6.12
CA PHE A 42 41.89 43.14 5.59
C PHE A 42 42.61 44.51 5.67
N ILE A 43 41.85 45.60 5.66
CA ILE A 43 42.37 46.98 5.77
C ILE A 43 42.62 47.39 7.24
N ALA A 44 41.88 46.81 8.20
CA ALA A 44 41.85 47.27 9.60
C ALA A 44 42.76 46.49 10.58
N GLY A 45 43.43 45.40 10.16
CA GLY A 45 44.41 44.66 10.97
C GLY A 45 43.86 43.93 12.21
N TYR A 46 42.58 44.07 12.51
CA TYR A 46 41.87 43.36 13.58
C TYR A 46 40.94 42.34 12.94
N LEU A 47 41.11 41.07 13.30
CA LEU A 47 40.14 40.02 13.00
C LEU A 47 39.13 39.99 14.17
N PRO A 48 37.95 40.62 14.10
CA PRO A 48 36.94 40.39 15.11
C PRO A 48 36.47 38.94 14.94
N VAL A 49 36.84 38.09 15.89
CA VAL A 49 36.48 36.67 15.89
C VAL A 49 34.95 36.49 15.95
N LEU A 50 34.25 37.45 16.56
CA LEU A 50 32.81 37.35 16.84
C LEU A 50 31.90 37.36 15.58
N PRO A 51 32.00 38.31 14.62
CA PRO A 51 31.20 38.28 13.39
C PRO A 51 31.43 37.03 12.54
N VAL A 52 32.68 36.54 12.48
CA VAL A 52 33.03 35.32 11.74
C VAL A 52 32.38 34.10 12.39
N VAL A 53 32.45 33.99 13.72
CA VAL A 53 31.79 32.91 14.48
C VAL A 53 30.27 32.97 14.32
N LEU A 54 29.66 34.15 14.38
CA LEU A 54 28.21 34.33 14.16
C LEU A 54 27.81 33.96 12.72
N GLY A 55 28.63 34.31 11.72
CA GLY A 55 28.45 33.88 10.33
C GLY A 55 28.46 32.36 10.21
N ILE A 56 29.47 31.69 10.77
CA ILE A 56 29.58 30.22 10.76
C ILE A 56 28.38 29.57 11.48
N LEU A 57 27.99 30.07 12.65
CA LEU A 57 26.82 29.57 13.38
C LEU A 57 25.52 29.77 12.60
N SER A 58 25.39 30.88 11.88
CA SER A 58 24.22 31.15 11.01
C SER A 58 24.17 30.17 9.84
N ILE A 59 25.31 29.90 9.19
CA ILE A 59 25.42 28.87 8.15
C ILE A 59 25.04 27.50 8.71
N ALA A 60 25.63 27.11 9.84
CA ALA A 60 25.36 25.84 10.48
C ALA A 60 23.86 25.73 10.86
N GLY A 61 23.26 26.81 11.36
CA GLY A 61 21.84 26.90 11.66
C GLY A 61 20.95 26.72 10.42
N LEU A 62 21.29 27.38 9.31
CA LEU A 62 20.56 27.25 8.04
C LEU A 62 20.69 25.85 7.45
N VAL A 63 21.89 25.25 7.50
CA VAL A 63 22.12 23.86 7.05
C VAL A 63 21.36 22.87 7.94
N LEU A 64 21.33 23.08 9.26
CA LEU A 64 20.53 22.26 10.17
C LEU A 64 19.04 22.40 9.86
N LEU A 65 18.53 23.62 9.68
CA LEU A 65 17.13 23.88 9.31
C LEU A 65 16.76 23.24 7.96
N PHE A 66 17.68 23.26 6.99
CA PHE A 66 17.53 22.57 5.72
C PHE A 66 17.36 21.07 5.93
N ILE A 67 18.29 20.43 6.65
CA ILE A 67 18.21 18.99 6.95
C ILE A 67 16.92 18.66 7.73
N PHE A 68 16.48 19.52 8.66
CA PHE A 68 15.22 19.36 9.40
C PHE A 68 13.98 19.38 8.50
N ARG A 69 14.01 20.16 7.41
CA ARG A 69 12.89 20.30 6.49
C ARG A 69 12.86 19.18 5.45
N SER A 70 14.02 18.71 4.99
CA SER A 70 14.11 17.71 3.92
C SER A 70 13.78 16.27 4.37
N ILE A 71 13.70 15.98 5.68
CA ILE A 71 13.25 14.66 6.17
C ILE A 71 11.71 14.59 6.05
N PRO A 72 11.16 13.69 5.20
CA PRO A 72 9.72 13.56 5.04
C PRO A 72 9.10 13.15 6.37
N GLN A 73 8.13 13.94 6.86
CA GLN A 73 7.36 13.60 8.05
C GLN A 73 6.50 12.37 7.83
N GLN A 74 6.01 12.21 6.61
CA GLN A 74 5.10 11.15 6.22
C GLN A 74 5.47 10.65 4.84
N LEU A 75 5.48 9.33 4.68
CA LEU A 75 5.52 8.67 3.39
C LEU A 75 4.21 7.92 3.24
N VAL A 76 3.48 8.13 2.16
CA VAL A 76 2.24 7.40 1.88
C VAL A 76 2.30 6.87 0.45
N GLN A 77 2.01 5.58 0.29
CA GLN A 77 1.84 4.97 -1.02
C GLN A 77 0.47 4.31 -1.12
N ARG A 78 -0.10 4.38 -2.32
CA ARG A 78 -1.38 3.76 -2.68
C ARG A 78 -1.11 2.59 -3.62
N PHE A 79 -1.72 1.45 -3.32
CA PHE A 79 -1.72 0.25 -4.15
C PHE A 79 -3.17 -0.13 -4.50
N SER A 80 -3.35 -0.80 -5.64
CA SER A 80 -4.67 -1.31 -6.06
C SER A 80 -4.68 -2.82 -5.96
N ALA A 81 -5.43 -3.35 -4.99
CA ALA A 81 -5.65 -4.78 -4.85
C ALA A 81 -7.00 -5.20 -5.44
N ARG A 82 -7.08 -6.42 -5.99
CA ARG A 82 -8.30 -6.93 -6.61
C ARG A 82 -8.65 -8.31 -6.11
N ILE A 83 -9.92 -8.53 -5.76
CA ILE A 83 -10.42 -9.83 -5.35
C ILE A 83 -11.59 -10.19 -6.25
N PHE A 84 -11.72 -11.48 -6.58
CA PHE A 84 -12.71 -11.98 -7.51
C PHE A 84 -13.68 -12.91 -6.79
N TYR A 85 -14.97 -12.71 -7.00
CA TYR A 85 -16.01 -13.58 -6.48
C TYR A 85 -17.10 -13.81 -7.53
N ASN A 86 -17.77 -14.95 -7.46
CA ASN A 86 -18.91 -15.26 -8.30
C ASN A 86 -20.19 -14.76 -7.62
N ALA A 87 -20.94 -13.87 -8.28
CA ALA A 87 -22.13 -13.26 -7.71
C ALA A 87 -23.30 -14.24 -7.52
N GLU A 88 -23.37 -15.32 -8.30
CA GLU A 88 -24.45 -16.31 -8.19
C GLU A 88 -24.18 -17.34 -7.09
N THR A 89 -22.93 -17.79 -6.98
CA THR A 89 -22.54 -18.83 -6.01
C THR A 89 -22.01 -18.25 -4.71
N GLY A 90 -21.58 -16.98 -4.70
CA GLY A 90 -20.87 -16.36 -3.59
C GLY A 90 -19.41 -16.81 -3.48
N GLU A 91 -18.93 -17.68 -4.38
CA GLU A 91 -17.60 -18.28 -4.29
C GLU A 91 -16.49 -17.28 -4.62
N VAL A 92 -15.58 -17.06 -3.68
CA VAL A 92 -14.31 -16.37 -3.91
C VAL A 92 -13.30 -17.37 -4.47
N LYS A 93 -12.87 -17.18 -5.71
CA LYS A 93 -11.83 -18.00 -6.35
C LYS A 93 -10.98 -17.12 -7.24
N PHE A 94 -9.68 -17.42 -7.29
CA PHE A 94 -8.80 -16.88 -8.30
C PHE A 94 -8.71 -17.85 -9.48
N PRO A 95 -8.84 -17.41 -10.74
CA PRO A 95 -8.69 -18.30 -11.88
C PRO A 95 -7.30 -18.94 -11.89
N PHE A 96 -7.26 -20.28 -11.72
CA PHE A 96 -6.03 -21.06 -11.76
C PHE A 96 -5.61 -21.31 -13.21
N ILE A 97 -4.40 -20.86 -13.56
CA ILE A 97 -3.71 -21.21 -14.80
C ILE A 97 -2.39 -21.86 -14.40
N PRO A 98 -1.89 -22.91 -15.08
CA PRO A 98 -0.62 -23.54 -14.74
C PRO A 98 0.56 -22.57 -14.61
N LEU A 99 0.65 -21.52 -15.45
CA LEU A 99 1.66 -20.46 -15.33
C LEU A 99 1.55 -19.64 -14.03
N ILE A 100 0.35 -19.54 -13.45
CA ILE A 100 0.08 -18.80 -12.19
C ILE A 100 0.59 -19.58 -10.98
N ILE A 101 0.85 -20.89 -11.10
CA ILE A 101 1.37 -21.71 -10.00
C ILE A 101 2.75 -21.23 -9.54
N ALA A 102 3.57 -20.71 -10.46
CA ALA A 102 4.90 -20.17 -10.12
C ALA A 102 4.83 -18.81 -9.40
N TYR A 103 3.82 -17.98 -9.72
CA TYR A 103 3.66 -16.64 -9.17
C TYR A 103 2.19 -16.33 -8.87
N PRO A 104 1.61 -16.93 -7.81
CA PRO A 104 0.22 -16.69 -7.47
C PRO A 104 0.02 -15.26 -6.95
N TYR A 105 -1.08 -14.63 -7.37
CA TYR A 105 -1.50 -13.34 -6.82
C TYR A 105 -2.01 -13.54 -5.38
N GLN A 106 -1.11 -13.32 -4.43
CA GLN A 106 -1.28 -13.68 -3.02
C GLN A 106 -2.58 -13.18 -2.37
N PRO A 107 -3.04 -11.93 -2.58
CA PRO A 107 -4.29 -11.47 -1.98
C PRO A 107 -5.49 -12.32 -2.37
N ALA A 108 -5.56 -12.77 -3.63
CA ALA A 108 -6.67 -13.59 -4.07
C ALA A 108 -6.59 -15.03 -3.54
N VAL A 109 -5.39 -15.61 -3.43
CA VAL A 109 -5.20 -16.92 -2.78
C VAL A 109 -5.63 -16.89 -1.33
N VAL A 110 -5.21 -15.84 -0.60
CA VAL A 110 -5.59 -15.64 0.80
C VAL A 110 -7.11 -15.50 0.94
N ALA A 111 -7.72 -14.71 0.07
CA ALA A 111 -9.18 -14.52 0.06
C ALA A 111 -9.93 -15.82 -0.23
N GLU A 112 -9.47 -16.63 -1.19
CA GLU A 112 -10.06 -17.92 -1.52
C GLU A 112 -9.98 -18.90 -0.34
N ILE A 113 -8.81 -19.03 0.30
CA ILE A 113 -8.64 -19.92 1.46
C ILE A 113 -9.52 -19.45 2.61
N ALA A 114 -9.51 -18.15 2.92
CA ALA A 114 -10.31 -17.57 3.99
C ALA A 114 -11.81 -17.79 3.78
N HIS A 115 -12.27 -17.59 2.56
CA HIS A 115 -13.65 -17.78 2.20
C HIS A 115 -14.06 -19.25 2.27
N ARG A 116 -13.22 -20.17 1.77
CA ARG A 116 -13.47 -21.62 1.85
C ARG A 116 -13.62 -22.08 3.30
N GLU A 117 -12.70 -21.67 4.18
CA GLU A 117 -12.77 -22.00 5.60
C GLU A 117 -13.98 -21.36 6.30
N LEU A 118 -14.35 -20.13 5.92
CA LEU A 118 -15.55 -19.49 6.45
C LEU A 118 -16.80 -20.29 6.07
N LEU A 119 -16.90 -20.76 4.83
CA LEU A 119 -18.03 -21.57 4.35
C LEU A 119 -18.11 -22.95 4.99
N GLU A 120 -16.97 -23.57 5.32
CA GLU A 120 -16.94 -24.84 6.05
C GLU A 120 -17.54 -24.71 7.46
N ILE A 121 -17.38 -23.54 8.08
CA ILE A 121 -17.79 -23.28 9.47
C ILE A 121 -19.18 -22.68 9.54
N SER A 122 -19.53 -21.80 8.60
CA SER A 122 -20.82 -21.14 8.54
C SER A 122 -21.32 -21.12 7.09
N PRO A 123 -21.97 -22.20 6.64
CA PRO A 123 -22.52 -22.29 5.28
C PRO A 123 -23.54 -21.18 4.96
N GLU A 124 -24.22 -20.67 5.99
CA GLU A 124 -25.21 -19.58 5.90
C GLU A 124 -24.58 -18.27 5.39
N GLU A 125 -23.28 -18.04 5.61
CA GLU A 125 -22.57 -16.86 5.10
C GLU A 125 -22.41 -16.85 3.57
N LYS A 126 -22.71 -17.97 2.89
CA LYS A 126 -22.71 -18.06 1.43
C LYS A 126 -23.77 -17.14 0.81
N GLU A 127 -24.91 -16.98 1.45
CA GLU A 127 -25.96 -16.08 0.97
C GLU A 127 -25.60 -14.61 1.23
N THR A 128 -24.93 -14.31 2.34
CA THR A 128 -24.47 -12.95 2.67
C THR A 128 -23.62 -12.37 1.54
N ILE A 129 -22.69 -13.16 0.98
CA ILE A 129 -21.72 -12.71 -0.04
C ILE A 129 -22.37 -12.42 -1.40
N LYS A 130 -23.46 -13.11 -1.76
CA LYS A 130 -24.15 -12.93 -3.05
C LYS A 130 -24.76 -11.54 -3.19
N ASP A 131 -25.31 -11.02 -2.10
CA ASP A 131 -26.02 -9.74 -2.06
C ASP A 131 -25.14 -8.56 -1.61
N GLU A 132 -23.82 -8.73 -1.55
CA GLU A 132 -22.95 -7.72 -0.97
C GLU A 132 -22.82 -6.47 -1.80
N LYS A 133 -23.03 -5.36 -1.10
CA LYS A 133 -22.77 -4.00 -1.56
C LYS A 133 -21.34 -3.62 -1.23
N ILE A 134 -20.88 -2.53 -1.82
CA ILE A 134 -19.56 -1.91 -1.56
C ILE A 134 -19.28 -1.68 -0.07
N ASP A 135 -20.32 -1.48 0.75
CA ASP A 135 -20.22 -1.26 2.19
C ASP A 135 -20.36 -2.55 3.02
N SER A 136 -20.22 -3.73 2.42
CA SER A 136 -20.34 -4.98 3.19
C SER A 136 -19.18 -5.15 4.18
N GLN A 137 -19.54 -5.56 5.39
CA GLN A 137 -18.60 -5.90 6.45
C GLN A 137 -17.66 -7.05 6.07
N VAL A 138 -18.08 -8.00 5.22
CA VAL A 138 -17.20 -9.12 4.85
C VAL A 138 -15.99 -8.63 4.05
N PHE A 139 -16.17 -7.65 3.16
CA PHE A 139 -15.05 -7.06 2.42
C PHE A 139 -14.08 -6.28 3.33
N ASP A 140 -14.59 -5.64 4.38
CA ASP A 140 -13.78 -4.96 5.38
C ASP A 140 -13.03 -5.95 6.28
N ASP A 141 -13.70 -7.03 6.69
CA ASP A 141 -13.10 -8.10 7.48
C ASP A 141 -12.03 -8.84 6.66
N LEU A 142 -12.26 -9.04 5.36
CA LEU A 142 -11.29 -9.61 4.45
C LEU A 142 -10.07 -8.69 4.29
N ALA A 143 -10.27 -7.38 4.21
CA ALA A 143 -9.17 -6.42 4.16
C ALA A 143 -8.27 -6.46 5.40
N GLU A 144 -8.84 -6.56 6.60
CA GLU A 144 -8.07 -6.75 7.83
C GLU A 144 -7.25 -8.06 7.78
N LEU A 145 -7.84 -9.15 7.27
CA LEU A 145 -7.16 -10.44 7.10
C LEU A 145 -6.00 -10.36 6.11
N LEU A 146 -6.21 -9.68 4.97
CA LEU A 146 -5.17 -9.43 3.97
C LEU A 146 -4.01 -8.61 4.54
N ALA A 147 -4.30 -7.60 5.37
CA ALA A 147 -3.28 -6.80 6.04
C ALA A 147 -2.39 -7.67 6.95
N VAL A 148 -3.03 -8.55 7.75
CA VAL A 148 -2.33 -9.45 8.67
C VAL A 148 -1.56 -10.52 7.91
N SER A 149 -2.14 -11.09 6.87
CA SER A 149 -1.48 -12.07 6.00
C SER A 149 -0.23 -11.47 5.36
N TRP A 150 -0.35 -10.29 4.75
CA TRP A 150 0.79 -9.57 4.19
C TRP A 150 1.90 -9.36 5.23
N LEU A 151 1.58 -8.80 6.40
CA LEU A 151 2.54 -8.58 7.48
C LEU A 151 3.23 -9.88 7.92
N SER A 152 2.49 -10.99 8.02
CA SER A 152 3.04 -12.30 8.41
C SER A 152 4.05 -12.87 7.40
N GLN A 153 4.06 -12.34 6.18
CA GLN A 153 4.97 -12.74 5.10
C GLN A 153 6.18 -11.82 4.95
N THR A 154 6.13 -10.60 5.49
CA THR A 154 7.22 -9.60 5.34
C THR A 154 8.57 -10.07 5.88
N THR A 155 8.59 -11.01 6.84
CA THR A 155 9.81 -11.53 7.46
C THR A 155 10.26 -12.89 6.91
N LYS A 156 9.54 -13.42 5.91
CA LYS A 156 9.79 -14.76 5.36
C LYS A 156 10.52 -14.68 4.03
N LEU A 157 11.45 -15.63 3.84
CA LEU A 157 12.00 -15.92 2.53
C LEU A 157 10.95 -16.69 1.73
N HIS A 158 10.61 -16.23 0.54
CA HIS A 158 9.79 -16.99 -0.39
C HIS A 158 10.64 -17.48 -1.55
N THR A 159 10.61 -18.79 -1.77
CA THR A 159 11.30 -19.46 -2.87
C THR A 159 10.29 -20.16 -3.79
N THR A 160 10.63 -20.30 -5.06
CA THR A 160 9.93 -21.21 -5.97
C THR A 160 10.15 -22.66 -5.51
N PRO A 161 9.35 -23.62 -6.02
CA PRO A 161 9.64 -25.04 -5.82
C PRO A 161 11.04 -25.47 -6.31
N LEU A 162 11.64 -24.70 -7.23
CA LEU A 162 12.99 -24.91 -7.76
C LEU A 162 14.08 -24.25 -6.90
N GLY A 163 13.72 -23.64 -5.77
CA GLY A 163 14.67 -22.98 -4.86
C GLY A 163 15.07 -21.56 -5.27
N GLU A 164 14.49 -21.00 -6.34
CA GLU A 164 14.77 -19.62 -6.74
C GLU A 164 14.10 -18.65 -5.79
N THR A 165 14.82 -17.62 -5.34
CA THR A 165 14.27 -16.63 -4.42
C THR A 165 13.30 -15.70 -5.15
N ILE A 166 12.01 -15.81 -4.83
CA ILE A 166 10.95 -14.92 -5.33
C ILE A 166 10.94 -13.62 -4.53
N ARG A 167 11.19 -13.72 -3.22
CA ARG A 167 11.06 -12.61 -2.28
C ARG A 167 12.01 -12.80 -1.11
N GLU A 168 12.91 -11.86 -0.95
CA GLU A 168 13.79 -11.78 0.21
C GLU A 168 13.01 -11.24 1.42
N PRO A 169 13.32 -11.73 2.64
CA PRO A 169 12.76 -11.17 3.85
C PRO A 169 13.23 -9.73 4.00
N ILE A 170 12.35 -8.84 4.46
CA ILE A 170 12.75 -7.47 4.73
C ILE A 170 13.74 -7.50 5.89
N ILE A 171 15.00 -7.11 5.64
CA ILE A 171 16.05 -7.09 6.67
C ILE A 171 15.64 -6.13 7.77
N LEU A 172 15.34 -6.69 8.94
CA LEU A 172 14.84 -5.94 10.07
C LEU A 172 15.98 -5.30 10.85
N LEU A 173 15.68 -4.12 11.39
CA LEU A 173 16.47 -3.36 12.35
C LEU A 173 17.17 -4.33 13.31
N GLY A 174 18.52 -4.39 13.33
CA GLY A 174 19.32 -5.34 14.14
C GLY A 174 19.06 -5.29 15.66
N LYS A 175 17.85 -5.67 16.05
CA LYS A 175 17.21 -5.69 17.37
C LYS A 175 16.36 -6.97 17.43
N PRO A 176 16.11 -7.52 18.62
CA PRO A 176 15.26 -8.70 18.77
C PRO A 176 13.86 -8.41 18.24
N MET A 177 13.35 -9.31 17.40
CA MET A 177 11.96 -9.32 16.97
C MET A 177 11.10 -9.88 18.10
N LYS A 178 9.82 -9.49 18.13
CA LYS A 178 8.82 -10.19 18.91
C LYS A 178 7.82 -10.83 17.95
N ARG A 179 7.45 -12.06 18.25
CA ARG A 179 6.39 -12.78 17.54
C ARG A 179 5.09 -12.57 18.29
N ILE A 180 4.08 -12.05 17.59
CA ILE A 180 2.72 -11.92 18.08
C ILE A 180 1.97 -13.17 17.64
N GLU A 181 1.64 -14.03 18.59
CA GLU A 181 0.98 -15.31 18.29
C GLU A 181 -0.42 -15.12 17.69
N GLY A 182 -0.89 -16.14 16.95
CA GLY A 182 -2.23 -16.14 16.36
C GLY A 182 -3.36 -15.91 17.37
N ASN A 183 -3.20 -16.37 18.61
CA ASN A 183 -4.17 -16.11 19.69
C ASN A 183 -4.25 -14.62 20.07
N GLU A 184 -3.12 -13.93 20.13
CA GLU A 184 -3.09 -12.50 20.42
C GLU A 184 -3.68 -11.69 19.26
N LEU A 185 -3.36 -12.06 18.01
CA LEU A 185 -3.97 -11.48 16.82
C LEU A 185 -5.50 -11.67 16.85
N ARG A 186 -5.99 -12.89 17.09
CA ARG A 186 -7.43 -13.17 17.18
C ARG A 186 -8.13 -12.32 18.22
N ARG A 187 -7.51 -12.08 19.38
CA ARG A 187 -8.06 -11.16 20.40
C ARG A 187 -8.13 -9.72 19.90
N LYS A 188 -7.07 -9.22 19.27
CA LYS A 188 -7.03 -7.85 18.71
C LYS A 188 -8.03 -7.64 17.56
N PHE A 189 -8.32 -8.70 16.79
CA PHE A 189 -9.25 -8.68 15.67
C PHE A 189 -10.60 -9.36 16.00
N ALA A 190 -10.98 -9.50 17.27
CA ALA A 190 -12.13 -10.32 17.69
C ALA A 190 -13.48 -9.97 17.05
N GLY A 191 -13.66 -8.75 16.53
CA GLY A 191 -14.88 -8.38 15.79
C GLY A 191 -14.89 -8.79 14.32
N ASN A 192 -13.83 -9.41 13.80
CA ASN A 192 -13.70 -9.84 12.42
C ASN A 192 -14.17 -11.30 12.24
N LYS A 193 -15.05 -11.54 11.28
CA LYS A 193 -15.63 -12.88 11.01
C LYS A 193 -14.57 -13.95 10.75
N PHE A 194 -13.55 -13.65 9.94
CA PHE A 194 -12.48 -14.61 9.59
C PHE A 194 -11.55 -14.95 10.77
N PHE A 195 -11.41 -14.04 11.73
CA PHE A 195 -10.62 -14.32 12.94
C PHE A 195 -11.42 -15.11 13.99
N LYS A 196 -12.75 -14.94 14.02
CA LYS A 196 -13.66 -15.71 14.89
C LYS A 196 -13.78 -17.17 14.46
N SER A 197 -13.84 -17.43 13.16
CA SER A 197 -13.92 -18.77 12.58
C SER A 197 -12.65 -19.61 12.80
N LYS A 198 -11.65 -19.10 13.53
CA LYS A 198 -10.39 -19.81 13.81
C LYS A 198 -9.63 -20.28 12.56
N CYS A 199 -9.88 -19.69 11.38
CA CYS A 199 -9.21 -19.93 10.10
C CYS A 199 -7.70 -20.24 10.26
N PRO A 200 -7.31 -21.52 10.39
CA PRO A 200 -5.96 -21.87 10.81
C PRO A 200 -4.97 -21.77 9.66
N SER A 201 -5.42 -21.89 8.40
CA SER A 201 -4.53 -21.96 7.22
C SER A 201 -4.12 -20.59 6.69
N VAL A 202 -4.87 -19.53 7.00
CA VAL A 202 -4.59 -18.16 6.51
C VAL A 202 -3.67 -17.38 7.43
N ILE A 203 -3.72 -17.65 8.74
CA ILE A 203 -2.82 -17.06 9.75
C ILE A 203 -2.04 -18.15 10.50
N PRO A 204 -1.36 -19.08 9.81
CA PRO A 204 -0.77 -20.24 10.46
C PRO A 204 0.42 -19.86 11.37
N PHE A 205 1.00 -18.67 11.19
CA PHE A 205 2.19 -18.26 11.88
C PHE A 205 2.05 -16.80 12.28
N GLY A 206 2.00 -16.52 13.58
CA GLY A 206 1.93 -15.17 14.14
C GLY A 206 2.86 -14.15 13.48
N VAL A 207 2.55 -12.87 13.61
CA VAL A 207 3.28 -11.78 12.94
C VAL A 207 4.54 -11.44 13.72
N GLU A 208 5.68 -11.34 13.03
CA GLU A 208 6.92 -10.85 13.62
C GLU A 208 7.05 -9.34 13.39
N ILE A 209 7.20 -8.59 14.49
CA ILE A 209 7.42 -7.14 14.42
C ILE A 209 8.60 -6.74 15.31
N PRO A 210 9.24 -5.57 15.08
CA PRO A 210 10.29 -5.12 15.98
C PRO A 210 9.72 -4.88 17.39
N ARG A 211 10.47 -5.28 18.43
CA ARG A 211 9.99 -5.32 19.83
C ARG A 211 9.39 -4.01 20.35
N ASN A 212 9.87 -2.88 19.83
CA ASN A 212 9.41 -1.53 20.19
C ASN A 212 8.08 -1.13 19.56
N PHE A 213 7.53 -1.93 18.66
CA PHE A 213 6.25 -1.66 18.00
C PHE A 213 5.13 -2.51 18.60
N GLU A 214 3.91 -2.07 18.40
CA GLU A 214 2.69 -2.81 18.72
C GLU A 214 1.70 -2.74 17.58
N ILE A 215 0.96 -3.84 17.35
CA ILE A 215 -0.18 -3.85 16.45
C ILE A 215 -1.38 -3.21 17.17
N VAL A 216 -1.87 -2.13 16.60
CA VAL A 216 -3.10 -1.43 17.00
C VAL A 216 -4.08 -1.54 15.84
N VAL A 217 -5.30 -1.99 16.13
CA VAL A 217 -6.38 -2.09 15.14
C VAL A 217 -7.30 -0.90 15.35
N GLU A 218 -7.43 -0.07 14.32
CA GLU A 218 -8.36 1.05 14.31
C GLU A 218 -9.50 0.77 13.32
N ARG A 219 -10.72 0.86 13.83
CA ARG A 219 -11.96 0.74 13.07
C ARG A 219 -12.67 2.07 13.20
N LYS A 220 -12.59 2.90 12.16
CA LYS A 220 -13.28 4.20 12.14
C LYS A 220 -14.56 4.07 11.33
N GLU A 221 -15.63 4.62 11.87
CA GLU A 221 -16.89 4.75 11.13
C GLU A 221 -16.67 5.59 9.88
N SER A 222 -17.24 5.12 8.78
CA SER A 222 -17.08 5.70 7.44
C SER A 222 -17.65 7.11 7.37
N VAL A 223 -16.99 8.00 6.63
CA VAL A 223 -17.68 9.18 6.08
C VAL A 223 -18.38 8.71 4.81
N LYS A 224 -19.69 8.46 4.90
CA LYS A 224 -20.47 7.92 3.79
C LYS A 224 -20.28 8.79 2.54
N GLY A 225 -19.78 8.15 1.50
CA GLY A 225 -19.58 8.72 0.19
C GLY A 225 -20.81 8.67 -0.69
N LEU A 226 -20.86 9.52 -1.72
CA LEU A 226 -21.78 9.28 -2.82
C LEU A 226 -21.36 7.98 -3.54
N VAL A 227 -22.26 7.00 -3.58
CA VAL A 227 -22.08 5.75 -4.34
C VAL A 227 -22.88 5.86 -5.61
N ILE A 228 -22.21 5.72 -6.76
CA ILE A 228 -22.86 5.64 -8.07
C ILE A 228 -22.84 4.19 -8.53
N SER A 229 -23.99 3.69 -8.96
CA SER A 229 -24.11 2.41 -9.65
C SER A 229 -24.53 2.67 -11.09
N ILE A 230 -23.80 2.06 -12.02
CA ILE A 230 -24.10 2.03 -13.45
C ILE A 230 -24.50 0.59 -13.77
N ALA A 231 -25.72 0.43 -14.28
CA ALA A 231 -26.25 -0.82 -14.79
C ALA A 231 -26.71 -0.63 -16.23
N VAL A 232 -26.61 -1.69 -17.03
CA VAL A 232 -27.31 -1.78 -18.31
C VAL A 232 -28.40 -2.83 -18.11
N ASP A 233 -29.63 -2.41 -18.36
CA ASP A 233 -30.86 -3.09 -17.95
C ASP A 233 -30.89 -3.43 -16.45
N LYS A 234 -30.79 -4.72 -16.09
CA LYS A 234 -30.77 -5.24 -14.71
C LYS A 234 -29.39 -5.75 -14.29
N VAL A 235 -28.38 -5.65 -15.15
CA VAL A 235 -27.03 -6.16 -14.88
C VAL A 235 -26.17 -5.03 -14.33
N PRO A 236 -25.73 -5.08 -13.05
CA PRO A 236 -24.81 -4.08 -12.52
C PRO A 236 -23.46 -4.23 -13.23
N LEU A 237 -23.09 -3.23 -14.02
CA LEU A 237 -21.79 -3.20 -14.70
C LEU A 237 -20.70 -2.73 -13.75
N TYR A 238 -21.04 -1.72 -12.96
CA TYR A 238 -20.06 -0.99 -12.17
C TYR A 238 -20.74 -0.25 -11.03
N THR A 239 -20.25 -0.45 -9.81
CA THR A 239 -20.61 0.39 -8.67
C THR A 239 -19.33 1.01 -8.12
N ARG A 240 -19.32 2.32 -7.86
CA ARG A 240 -18.15 3.06 -7.36
C ARG A 240 -18.54 4.09 -6.32
N ARG A 241 -17.65 4.32 -5.36
CA ARG A 241 -17.70 5.47 -4.47
C ARG A 241 -16.98 6.68 -5.09
N LEU A 242 -17.66 7.83 -5.21
CA LEU A 242 -17.11 9.08 -5.78
C LEU A 242 -16.50 10.05 -4.75
N GLY A 243 -16.77 9.86 -3.46
CA GLY A 243 -16.25 10.70 -2.39
C GLY A 243 -16.39 10.01 -1.05
N GLY A 244 -15.86 10.58 0.03
CA GLY A 244 -15.87 9.93 1.34
C GLY A 244 -14.89 8.75 1.44
N ILE A 245 -14.47 8.46 2.66
CA ILE A 245 -13.69 7.25 2.97
C ILE A 245 -14.73 6.27 3.49
N GLY A 246 -14.84 5.08 2.87
CA GLY A 246 -15.67 3.98 3.38
C GLY A 246 -15.30 3.60 4.83
N GLN A 247 -15.70 2.43 5.32
CA GLN A 247 -15.20 2.03 6.64
C GLN A 247 -13.68 1.91 6.55
N LEU A 248 -12.96 2.79 7.26
CA LEU A 248 -11.51 2.76 7.27
C LEU A 248 -11.09 1.70 8.27
N ARG A 249 -10.70 0.54 7.76
CA ARG A 249 -10.01 -0.47 8.55
C ARG A 249 -8.52 -0.20 8.45
N ALA A 250 -7.91 0.15 9.58
CA ALA A 250 -6.50 0.48 9.66
C ALA A 250 -5.78 -0.44 10.64
N LEU A 251 -4.74 -1.12 10.15
CA LEU A 251 -3.77 -1.80 10.99
C LEU A 251 -2.57 -0.88 11.17
N LYS A 252 -2.28 -0.51 12.42
CA LYS A 252 -1.14 0.33 12.77
C LYS A 252 -0.07 -0.45 13.49
N LEU A 253 1.19 -0.29 13.07
CA LEU A 253 2.37 -0.61 13.86
C LEU A 253 2.81 0.67 14.56
N ALA A 254 2.43 0.82 15.83
CA ALA A 254 2.73 2.01 16.63
C ALA A 254 3.99 1.77 17.48
N SER A 255 4.94 2.71 17.44
CA SER A 255 6.12 2.68 18.29
C SER A 255 5.77 3.05 19.73
N ARG A 256 6.17 2.21 20.67
CA ARG A 256 6.08 2.44 22.12
C ARG A 256 7.19 3.36 22.65
N SER A 257 8.24 3.58 21.87
CA SER A 257 9.43 4.32 22.33
C SER A 257 9.52 5.69 21.65
N PRO A 258 9.72 6.78 22.41
CA PRO A 258 9.93 8.11 21.84
C PRO A 258 11.25 8.23 21.09
N LEU A 259 12.21 7.32 21.35
CA LEU A 259 13.54 7.31 20.71
C LEU A 259 13.56 6.57 19.38
N VAL A 260 12.44 6.00 18.93
CA VAL A 260 12.35 5.34 17.64
C VAL A 260 11.97 6.37 16.56
N PRO A 261 12.71 6.46 15.45
CA PRO A 261 12.43 7.42 14.38
C PRO A 261 11.04 7.31 13.76
N VAL A 262 10.55 6.08 13.56
CA VAL A 262 9.22 5.82 12.99
C VAL A 262 8.20 5.83 14.13
N THR A 263 7.21 6.72 14.07
CA THR A 263 6.08 6.71 15.03
C THR A 263 5.14 5.58 14.71
N ASN A 264 4.64 5.54 13.48
CA ASN A 264 3.53 4.71 13.06
C ASN A 264 3.75 4.22 11.64
N ILE A 265 3.44 2.95 11.39
CA ILE A 265 3.16 2.46 10.04
C ILE A 265 1.69 2.10 10.00
N THR A 266 0.94 2.70 9.10
CA THR A 266 -0.50 2.49 8.97
C THR A 266 -0.78 1.80 7.65
N ILE A 267 -1.51 0.69 7.69
CA ILE A 267 -2.02 -0.02 6.52
C ILE A 267 -3.52 0.18 6.55
N SER A 268 -4.09 0.78 5.52
CA SER A 268 -5.51 1.06 5.45
C SER A 268 -6.08 0.56 4.15
N PHE A 269 -7.28 0.01 4.22
CA PHE A 269 -8.01 -0.48 3.07
C PHE A 269 -9.31 0.28 2.92
N CYS A 270 -9.72 0.49 1.68
CA CYS A 270 -11.09 0.83 1.37
C CYS A 270 -11.53 0.19 0.06
N VAL A 271 -12.75 -0.33 0.03
CA VAL A 271 -13.39 -0.77 -1.21
C VAL A 271 -13.71 0.47 -2.06
N GLU A 272 -13.09 0.59 -3.22
CA GLU A 272 -13.33 1.68 -4.17
C GLU A 272 -14.55 1.38 -5.06
N SER A 273 -14.59 0.17 -5.60
CA SER A 273 -15.63 -0.26 -6.54
C SER A 273 -15.82 -1.77 -6.55
N ILE A 274 -17.00 -2.19 -6.99
CA ILE A 274 -17.30 -3.56 -7.41
C ILE A 274 -17.71 -3.48 -8.88
N ALA A 275 -17.03 -4.24 -9.74
CA ALA A 275 -17.24 -4.22 -11.18
C ALA A 275 -17.42 -5.62 -11.75
N ASN A 276 -17.94 -5.72 -12.98
CA ASN A 276 -17.94 -6.97 -13.72
C ASN A 276 -16.50 -7.40 -14.06
N ALA A 277 -16.13 -8.63 -13.71
CA ALA A 277 -14.78 -9.13 -13.87
C ALA A 277 -14.50 -9.81 -15.22
N ALA A 278 -15.49 -9.97 -16.11
CA ALA A 278 -15.36 -10.76 -17.34
C ALA A 278 -14.12 -10.39 -18.17
N VAL A 279 -13.90 -9.08 -18.40
CA VAL A 279 -12.75 -8.56 -19.15
C VAL A 279 -11.42 -8.85 -18.43
N THR A 280 -11.39 -8.67 -17.10
CA THR A 280 -10.18 -8.95 -16.29
C THR A 280 -9.87 -10.44 -16.28
N MET A 281 -10.87 -11.31 -16.13
CA MET A 281 -10.73 -12.76 -16.20
C MET A 281 -10.14 -13.20 -17.55
N LEU A 282 -10.67 -12.68 -18.66
CA LEU A 282 -10.14 -12.97 -20.00
C LEU A 282 -8.66 -12.61 -20.13
N ARG A 283 -8.25 -11.46 -19.59
CA ARG A 283 -6.84 -11.03 -19.57
C ARG A 283 -5.95 -11.94 -18.75
N ILE A 284 -6.44 -12.39 -17.58
CA ILE A 284 -5.72 -13.38 -16.77
C ILE A 284 -5.53 -14.66 -17.59
N PHE A 285 -6.59 -15.12 -18.26
CA PHE A 285 -6.59 -16.33 -19.09
C PHE A 285 -5.70 -16.33 -20.33
N GLY A 286 -5.16 -15.18 -20.78
CA GLY A 286 -4.40 -15.17 -22.03
C GLY A 286 -4.92 -14.22 -23.08
N TYR A 287 -6.21 -13.88 -23.00
CA TYR A 287 -6.90 -13.23 -24.10
C TYR A 287 -6.74 -11.71 -24.05
N THR A 288 -6.85 -11.09 -25.23
CA THR A 288 -6.71 -9.65 -25.41
C THR A 288 -8.04 -9.04 -25.88
N PRO A 289 -8.93 -8.61 -24.96
CA PRO A 289 -10.21 -8.02 -25.33
C PRO A 289 -10.03 -6.69 -26.08
N ARG A 290 -10.69 -6.54 -27.23
CA ARG A 290 -10.72 -5.33 -28.06
C ARG A 290 -12.05 -4.60 -27.99
N ILE A 291 -13.15 -5.34 -28.13
CA ILE A 291 -14.51 -4.81 -28.11
C ILE A 291 -15.28 -5.55 -27.01
N VAL A 292 -15.91 -4.79 -26.14
CA VAL A 292 -16.70 -5.31 -25.01
C VAL A 292 -18.15 -4.89 -25.22
N GLY A 293 -18.98 -5.83 -25.64
CA GLY A 293 -20.42 -5.68 -25.77
C GLY A 293 -21.17 -6.42 -24.67
N SER A 294 -22.49 -6.20 -24.61
CA SER A 294 -23.40 -6.94 -23.71
C SER A 294 -23.59 -8.39 -24.15
N GLU A 295 -23.60 -8.65 -25.46
CA GLU A 295 -23.88 -9.98 -26.05
C GLU A 295 -22.61 -10.73 -26.47
N GLU A 296 -21.51 -10.01 -26.68
CA GLU A 296 -20.23 -10.59 -27.08
C GLU A 296 -19.03 -9.79 -26.61
N ILE A 297 -17.91 -10.48 -26.37
CA ILE A 297 -16.60 -9.87 -26.19
C ILE A 297 -15.69 -10.38 -27.30
N ILE A 298 -15.18 -9.46 -28.12
CA ILE A 298 -14.25 -9.78 -29.21
C ILE A 298 -12.82 -9.60 -28.66
N CYS A 299 -12.08 -10.71 -28.61
CA CYS A 299 -10.64 -10.73 -28.32
C CYS A 299 -9.84 -10.94 -29.61
N ASP A 300 -8.55 -10.64 -29.58
CA ASP A 300 -7.65 -10.90 -30.72
C ASP A 300 -7.61 -12.38 -31.09
N GLU A 301 -7.72 -13.26 -30.09
CA GLU A 301 -7.56 -14.70 -30.26
C GLU A 301 -8.90 -15.43 -30.46
N LYS A 302 -10.02 -14.86 -29.98
CA LYS A 302 -11.36 -15.48 -30.05
C LYS A 302 -12.51 -14.51 -29.82
N VAL A 303 -13.71 -14.93 -30.21
CA VAL A 303 -14.96 -14.24 -29.86
C VAL A 303 -15.71 -15.02 -28.78
N VAL A 304 -16.05 -14.35 -27.69
CA VAL A 304 -16.73 -14.93 -26.52
C VAL A 304 -18.20 -14.53 -26.55
N LYS A 305 -19.11 -15.49 -26.72
CA LYS A 305 -20.57 -15.29 -26.77
C LYS A 305 -21.33 -16.38 -26.03
N GLY A 306 -22.64 -16.19 -25.89
CA GLY A 306 -23.55 -17.23 -25.38
C GLY A 306 -23.23 -17.63 -23.94
N ASP A 307 -23.16 -18.93 -23.68
CA ASP A 307 -23.00 -19.43 -22.31
C ASP A 307 -21.61 -19.15 -21.72
N GLU A 308 -20.55 -19.09 -22.55
CA GLU A 308 -19.22 -18.70 -22.08
C GLU A 308 -19.21 -17.26 -21.55
N LEU A 309 -19.89 -16.34 -22.25
CA LEU A 309 -20.01 -14.95 -21.80
C LEU A 309 -20.83 -14.86 -20.51
N LYS A 310 -21.95 -15.60 -20.43
CA LYS A 310 -22.77 -15.63 -19.21
C LYS A 310 -21.95 -16.10 -18.01
N GLU A 311 -21.19 -17.19 -18.15
CA GLU A 311 -20.32 -17.69 -17.08
C GLU A 311 -19.28 -16.66 -16.64
N LEU A 312 -18.66 -15.94 -17.58
CA LEU A 312 -17.70 -14.87 -17.27
C LEU A 312 -18.37 -13.68 -16.58
N GLN A 313 -19.58 -13.30 -16.99
CA GLN A 313 -20.33 -12.17 -16.43
C GLN A 313 -20.83 -12.42 -15.01
N LYS A 314 -20.85 -13.67 -14.52
CA LYS A 314 -21.13 -14.00 -13.12
C LYS A 314 -20.04 -13.50 -12.18
N TRP A 315 -18.81 -13.36 -12.68
CA TRP A 315 -17.69 -12.92 -11.88
C TRP A 315 -17.73 -11.41 -11.63
N ARG A 316 -17.47 -11.04 -10.39
CA ARG A 316 -17.33 -9.67 -9.92
C ARG A 316 -15.92 -9.46 -9.38
N GLU A 317 -15.37 -8.29 -9.63
CA GLU A 317 -14.08 -7.86 -9.09
C GLU A 317 -14.30 -6.74 -8.06
N VAL A 318 -13.78 -6.93 -6.87
CA VAL A 318 -13.75 -5.95 -5.78
C VAL A 318 -12.41 -5.23 -5.86
N HIS A 319 -12.46 -3.91 -6.03
CA HIS A 319 -11.27 -3.06 -6.09
C HIS A 319 -11.02 -2.46 -4.73
N TYR A 320 -9.89 -2.80 -4.13
CA TYR A 320 -9.40 -2.19 -2.91
C TYR A 320 -8.34 -1.14 -3.22
N ASN A 321 -8.48 0.02 -2.60
CA ASN A 321 -7.34 0.91 -2.39
C ASN A 321 -6.65 0.56 -1.08
N VAL A 322 -5.39 0.21 -1.19
CA VAL A 322 -4.52 -0.07 -0.05
C VAL A 322 -3.60 1.11 0.13
N PHE A 323 -3.72 1.82 1.24
CA PHE A 323 -2.83 2.92 1.62
C PHE A 323 -1.86 2.41 2.68
N ILE A 324 -0.57 2.52 2.40
CA ILE A 324 0.46 2.27 3.41
C ILE A 324 1.17 3.58 3.69
N GLY A 325 1.04 4.05 4.93
CA GLY A 325 1.66 5.25 5.43
C GLY A 325 2.73 4.93 6.46
N ALA A 326 3.84 5.66 6.44
CA ALA A 326 4.84 5.66 7.51
C ALA A 326 5.06 7.09 7.99
N GLU A 327 4.99 7.29 9.29
CA GLU A 327 5.19 8.58 9.93
C GLU A 327 6.51 8.59 10.71
N PHE A 328 7.28 9.66 10.54
CA PHE A 328 8.61 9.84 11.13
C PHE A 328 8.62 11.01 12.12
N ARG A 329 9.23 10.79 13.29
CA ARG A 329 9.54 11.84 14.27
C ARG A 329 10.67 12.70 13.71
N ARG A 330 10.41 13.95 13.34
CA ARG A 330 11.43 14.86 12.76
C ARG A 330 12.74 14.91 13.56
N LEU A 331 12.65 15.30 14.84
CA LEU A 331 13.85 15.49 15.68
C LEU A 331 14.63 14.18 15.87
N VAL A 332 13.93 13.09 16.18
CA VAL A 332 14.57 11.80 16.45
C VAL A 332 15.16 11.22 15.17
N SER A 333 14.48 11.35 14.03
CA SER A 333 14.96 10.82 12.74
C SER A 333 16.30 11.42 12.33
N MET A 334 16.55 12.69 12.63
CA MET A 334 17.79 13.36 12.27
C MET A 334 18.99 12.88 13.08
N PHE A 335 18.82 12.72 14.40
CA PHE A 335 19.93 12.40 15.30
C PHE A 335 20.04 10.91 15.63
N HIS A 336 19.09 10.08 15.20
CA HIS A 336 19.13 8.67 15.51
C HIS A 336 20.19 7.97 14.66
N PRO A 337 21.22 7.35 15.25
CA PRO A 337 22.38 6.81 14.53
C PRO A 337 22.03 5.66 13.57
N ARG A 338 20.84 5.05 13.74
CA ARG A 338 20.32 3.99 12.87
C ARG A 338 19.14 4.41 12.00
N PHE A 339 18.89 5.72 11.81
CA PHE A 339 17.76 6.21 11.02
C PHE A 339 17.73 5.59 9.61
N SER A 340 18.88 5.46 8.96
CA SER A 340 19.01 4.81 7.65
C SER A 340 18.41 3.40 7.62
N ASN A 341 18.52 2.65 8.72
CA ASN A 341 17.99 1.29 8.80
C ASN A 341 16.46 1.32 8.95
N TYR A 342 15.91 2.29 9.69
CA TYR A 342 14.46 2.50 9.77
C TYR A 342 13.87 2.93 8.43
N TYR A 343 14.54 3.85 7.74
CA TYR A 343 14.13 4.31 6.43
C TYR A 343 14.17 3.18 5.38
N ARG A 344 15.27 2.40 5.34
CA ARG A 344 15.36 1.22 4.46
C ARG A 344 14.30 0.16 4.78
N TRP A 345 14.03 -0.09 6.06
CA TRP A 345 12.97 -1.01 6.47
C TRP A 345 11.59 -0.55 5.98
N VAL A 346 11.24 0.73 6.16
CA VAL A 346 9.99 1.31 5.64
C VAL A 346 9.92 1.23 4.12
N LYS A 347 11.01 1.55 3.41
CA LYS A 347 11.07 1.43 1.96
C LYS A 347 10.87 -0.02 1.50
N GLY A 348 11.51 -0.97 2.18
CA GLY A 348 11.33 -2.40 1.96
C GLY A 348 9.86 -2.80 2.12
N LEU A 349 9.17 -2.32 3.15
CA LEU A 349 7.73 -2.57 3.33
C LEU A 349 6.90 -2.04 2.15
N PHE A 350 7.22 -0.88 1.60
CA PHE A 350 6.50 -0.36 0.43
C PHE A 350 6.76 -1.16 -0.85
N GLU A 351 8.02 -1.52 -1.11
CA GLU A 351 8.39 -2.34 -2.27
C GLU A 351 7.74 -3.73 -2.20
N ASP A 352 7.69 -4.28 -1.00
CA ASP A 352 7.07 -5.54 -0.67
C ASP A 352 5.54 -5.51 -0.81
N ALA A 353 4.91 -4.46 -0.28
CA ALA A 353 3.49 -4.21 -0.46
C ALA A 353 3.10 -4.03 -1.92
N LYS A 354 3.94 -3.38 -2.73
CA LYS A 354 3.74 -3.28 -4.17
C LYS A 354 3.67 -4.67 -4.80
N ARG A 355 4.61 -5.57 -4.48
CA ARG A 355 4.61 -6.94 -5.02
C ARG A 355 3.40 -7.75 -4.55
N TYR A 356 2.95 -7.54 -3.32
CA TYR A 356 1.83 -8.29 -2.73
C TYR A 356 0.47 -7.77 -3.19
N PHE A 357 0.19 -6.48 -3.04
CA PHE A 357 -1.14 -5.90 -3.26
C PHE A 357 -1.36 -5.43 -4.70
N ASP A 358 -0.35 -4.88 -5.39
CA ASP A 358 -0.58 -4.17 -6.65
C ASP A 358 -0.89 -5.13 -7.81
N PHE A 359 -2.18 -5.18 -8.18
CA PHE A 359 -2.66 -6.01 -9.27
C PHE A 359 -2.09 -5.58 -10.63
N ALA A 360 -1.75 -4.30 -10.82
CA ALA A 360 -1.14 -3.85 -12.07
C ALA A 360 0.26 -4.46 -12.24
N THR A 361 1.07 -4.40 -11.17
CA THR A 361 2.39 -5.06 -11.13
C THR A 361 2.26 -6.57 -11.38
N TYR A 362 1.26 -7.23 -10.82
CA TYR A 362 0.97 -8.65 -11.10
C TYR A 362 0.67 -8.89 -12.60
N MET A 363 -0.21 -8.10 -13.20
CA MET A 363 -0.57 -8.26 -14.62
C MET A 363 0.60 -7.97 -15.57
N GLU A 364 1.47 -7.02 -15.23
CA GLU A 364 2.70 -6.77 -16.00
C GLU A 364 3.64 -7.96 -15.98
N ASN A 365 3.85 -8.57 -14.81
CA ASN A 365 4.67 -9.78 -14.68
C ASN A 365 4.05 -10.94 -15.46
N LEU A 366 2.73 -11.13 -15.38
CA LEU A 366 2.02 -12.16 -16.13
C LEU A 366 2.20 -12.01 -17.65
N LYS A 367 2.25 -10.76 -18.14
CA LYS A 367 2.52 -10.48 -19.56
C LYS A 367 3.96 -10.78 -19.98
N ARG A 368 4.95 -10.54 -19.10
CA ARG A 368 6.36 -10.82 -19.41
C ARG A 368 6.69 -12.31 -19.47
N MET A 369 5.86 -13.15 -18.85
CA MET A 369 6.02 -14.59 -18.83
C MET A 369 5.35 -15.31 -20.01
N LYS A 370 4.53 -14.59 -20.78
CA LYS A 370 3.94 -15.05 -22.04
C LYS A 370 4.81 -14.58 -23.19
#